data_AF-A0A401LRJ9-F1
#
_entry.id   AF-A0A401LRJ9-F1
#
_cell.length_a   1.000
_cell.length_b   1.000
_cell.length_c   1.000
_cell.angle_alpha   90.00
_cell.angle_beta   90.00
_cell.angle_gamma   90.00
#
_symmetry.space_group_name_H-M   'P 1'
#
loop_
_entity.id
_entity.type
_entity.pdbx_description
1 polymer ?
#
loop_
_entity_poly.entity_id
_entity_poly.type
_entity_poly.pdbx_seq_one_letter_code
_entity_poly.pdbx_strand_id
1 'polypeptide(L)'
;MEKDWLKHSILHLDLNIEKYDNPESLDKILNNNLEHWESLYGTRPSETSFSLRFAGTIQRAYEKTGQRVVILVDEYDKPMLQVLATKNYNSIIEIR
;
A
#
# COMPACT_ATOMS: atom_id res chain seq x y z
N MET A 1 11.02 -29.40 -17.76
CA MET A 1 11.83 -28.77 -16.71
C MET A 1 10.98 -27.68 -16.10
N GLU A 2 10.38 -27.96 -14.94
CA GLU A 2 9.58 -26.99 -14.20
C GLU A 2 10.55 -25.93 -13.66
N LYS A 3 10.25 -24.65 -13.95
CA LYS A 3 11.10 -23.52 -13.55
C LYS A 3 11.25 -23.51 -12.04
N ASP A 4 12.47 -23.37 -11.55
CA ASP A 4 12.75 -23.05 -10.15
C ASP A 4 11.85 -21.89 -9.73
N TRP A 5 10.85 -22.19 -8.91
CA TRP A 5 9.91 -21.20 -8.42
C TRP A 5 10.65 -20.37 -7.39
N LEU A 6 11.34 -19.32 -7.85
CA LEU A 6 11.90 -18.30 -6.98
C LEU A 6 10.75 -17.80 -6.12
N LYS A 7 10.75 -18.20 -4.85
CA LYS A 7 9.87 -17.59 -3.85
C LYS A 7 10.21 -16.10 -3.86
N HIS A 8 9.21 -15.24 -3.82
CA HIS A 8 9.40 -13.81 -3.68
C HIS A 8 8.61 -13.39 -2.46
N SER A 9 9.13 -12.42 -1.70
CA SER A 9 8.30 -11.73 -0.71
C SER A 9 7.25 -10.92 -1.46
N ILE A 10 6.01 -11.40 -1.44
CA ILE A 10 4.88 -10.71 -2.05
C ILE A 10 4.17 -9.90 -0.96
N LEU A 11 4.12 -8.59 -1.15
CA LEU A 11 3.28 -7.69 -0.37
C LEU A 11 2.05 -7.39 -1.22
N HIS A 12 0.91 -7.96 -0.86
CA HIS A 12 -0.34 -7.78 -1.58
C HIS A 12 -1.23 -6.79 -0.84
N LEU A 13 -1.53 -5.69 -1.52
CA LEU A 13 -2.44 -4.65 -1.07
C LEU A 13 -3.75 -4.82 -1.83
N ASP A 14 -4.74 -5.40 -1.15
CA ASP A 14 -6.08 -5.55 -1.70
C ASP A 14 -6.94 -4.35 -1.31
N LEU A 15 -7.29 -3.53 -2.31
CA LEU A 15 -8.15 -2.39 -2.13
C LEU A 15 -9.64 -2.71 -2.42
N ASN A 16 -10.06 -3.96 -2.53
CA ASN A 16 -11.49 -4.28 -2.74
C ASN A 16 -12.34 -4.40 -1.46
N ILE A 17 -11.72 -4.31 -0.28
CA ILE A 17 -12.31 -4.83 0.95
C ILE A 17 -13.37 -3.89 1.56
N GLU A 18 -13.33 -2.58 1.29
CA GLU A 18 -14.34 -1.61 1.77
C GLU A 18 -14.84 -0.67 0.67
N LYS A 19 -16.02 -0.07 0.90
CA LYS A 19 -16.42 1.14 0.20
C LYS A 19 -15.50 2.26 0.69
N TYR A 20 -14.71 2.87 -0.20
CA TYR A 20 -13.96 4.10 0.08
C TYR A 20 -14.87 5.33 0.14
N ASP A 21 -16.00 5.22 0.82
CA ASP A 21 -16.96 6.32 0.94
C ASP A 21 -16.44 7.44 1.86
N ASN A 22 -15.38 7.18 2.62
CA ASN A 22 -14.68 8.18 3.42
C ASN A 22 -13.14 7.99 3.40
N PRO A 23 -12.35 9.06 3.56
CA PRO A 23 -10.87 8.98 3.57
C PRO A 23 -10.29 8.11 4.70
N GLU A 24 -11.00 7.96 5.82
CA GLU A 24 -10.56 7.20 6.99
C GLU A 24 -10.50 5.68 6.72
N SER A 25 -11.33 5.18 5.80
CA SER A 25 -11.33 3.77 5.36
C SER A 25 -10.02 3.39 4.67
N LEU A 26 -9.44 4.30 3.86
CA LEU A 26 -8.13 4.05 3.23
C LEU A 26 -7.02 3.95 4.28
N ASP A 27 -7.01 4.86 5.25
CA ASP A 27 -6.02 4.86 6.34
C ASP A 27 -6.10 3.58 7.17
N LYS A 28 -7.32 3.07 7.44
CA LYS A 28 -7.53 1.81 8.17
C LYS A 28 -6.99 0.61 7.41
N ILE A 29 -7.25 0.50 6.10
CA ILE A 29 -6.75 -0.59 5.27
C ILE A 29 -5.23 -0.54 5.17
N LEU A 30 -4.65 0.65 4.95
CA LEU A 30 -3.20 0.82 4.90
C LEU A 30 -2.56 0.46 6.25
N ASN A 31 -3.14 0.91 7.35
CA ASN A 31 -2.65 0.59 8.68
C ASN A 31 -2.67 -0.93 8.95
N ASN A 32 -3.77 -1.60 8.63
CA ASN A 32 -3.90 -3.05 8.83
C ASN A 32 -2.88 -3.85 8.01
N ASN A 33 -2.67 -3.49 6.74
CA ASN A 33 -1.66 -4.14 5.90
C ASN A 33 -0.24 -3.90 6.43
N LEU A 34 0.07 -2.67 6.85
CA LEU A 34 1.37 -2.33 7.42
C LEU A 34 1.61 -3.08 8.73
N GLU A 35 0.65 -3.10 9.67
CA GLU A 35 0.78 -3.84 10.93
C GLU A 35 1.04 -5.33 10.68
N HIS A 36 0.34 -5.92 9.69
CA HIS A 36 0.58 -7.29 9.30
C HIS A 36 2.03 -7.50 8.81
N TRP A 37 2.52 -6.68 7.88
CA TRP A 37 3.88 -6.85 7.37
C TRP A 37 4.95 -6.51 8.40
N GLU A 38 4.69 -5.53 9.26
CA GLU A 38 5.54 -5.16 10.39
C GLU A 38 5.69 -6.31 11.38
N SER A 39 4.64 -7.11 11.59
CA SER A 39 4.74 -8.33 12.40
C SER A 39 5.69 -9.37 11.80
N LEU A 40 5.79 -9.43 10.46
CA LEU A 40 6.65 -10.38 9.74
C LEU A 40 8.09 -9.89 9.61
N TYR A 41 8.27 -8.61 9.27
CA TYR A 41 9.56 -8.04 8.87
C TYR A 41 10.17 -7.11 9.93
N GLY A 42 9.40 -6.70 10.93
CA GLY A 42 9.82 -5.81 12.02
C GLY A 42 9.55 -4.33 11.73
N THR A 43 9.83 -3.46 12.71
CA THR A 43 9.60 -2.00 12.67
C THR A 43 10.82 -1.22 13.17
N ARG A 44 10.83 0.10 12.92
CA ARG A 44 11.75 1.04 13.59
C ARG A 44 10.98 2.21 14.19
N PRO A 45 11.39 2.75 15.36
CA PRO A 45 10.72 3.91 15.98
C PRO A 45 10.68 5.17 15.11
N SER A 46 11.60 5.30 14.14
CA SER A 46 11.62 6.42 13.19
C SER A 46 10.52 6.36 12.13
N GLU A 47 9.81 5.24 12.01
CA GLU A 47 8.79 5.00 10.98
C GLU A 47 7.43 5.57 11.39
N THR A 48 7.35 6.90 11.46
CA THR A 48 6.19 7.62 12.01
C THR A 48 5.07 7.89 11.00
N SER A 49 5.25 7.52 9.74
CA SER A 49 4.27 7.71 8.67
C SER A 49 4.10 6.44 7.84
N PHE A 50 2.97 6.29 7.14
CA PHE A 50 2.73 5.14 6.25
C PHE A 50 3.85 4.94 5.23
N SER A 51 4.34 6.02 4.61
CA SER A 51 5.43 5.95 3.64
C SER A 51 6.72 5.37 4.25
N LEU A 52 7.06 5.79 5.47
CA LEU A 52 8.26 5.31 6.17
C LEU A 52 8.09 3.85 6.61
N ARG A 53 6.94 3.50 7.16
CA ARG A 53 6.58 2.11 7.55
C ARG A 53 6.66 1.17 6.35
N PHE A 54 6.12 1.59 5.21
CA PHE A 54 6.13 0.80 3.99
C PHE A 54 7.54 0.61 3.43
N ALA A 55 8.31 1.70 3.29
CA ALA A 55 9.69 1.63 2.80
C ALA A 55 10.57 0.75 3.71
N GLY A 56 10.44 0.91 5.03
CA GLY A 56 11.15 0.10 6.02
C GLY A 56 10.80 -1.38 5.92
N THR A 57 9.51 -1.69 5.74
CA THR A 57 9.01 -3.05 5.55
C THR A 57 9.61 -3.69 4.30
N ILE A 58 9.60 -3.00 3.16
CA ILE A 58 10.18 -3.50 1.90
C ILE A 58 11.67 -3.78 2.07
N GLN A 59 12.41 -2.83 2.66
CA GLN A 59 13.84 -2.99 2.90
C GLN A 59 14.11 -4.25 3.75
N ARG A 60 13.40 -4.41 4.86
CA ARG A 60 13.60 -5.55 5.76
C ARG A 60 13.14 -6.87 5.17
N ALA A 61 12.10 -6.88 4.35
CA ALA A 61 11.68 -8.06 3.60
C ALA A 61 12.78 -8.53 2.65
N TYR A 62 13.43 -7.60 1.93
CA TYR A 62 14.61 -7.91 1.13
C TYR A 62 15.78 -8.40 1.98
N GLU A 63 16.12 -7.71 3.07
CA GLU A 63 17.24 -8.08 3.95
C GLU A 63 17.05 -9.47 4.58
N LYS A 64 15.83 -9.85 4.98
CA LYS A 64 15.53 -11.15 5.60
C LYS A 64 15.52 -12.30 4.59
N THR A 65 15.07 -12.06 3.37
CA THR A 65 14.84 -13.13 2.38
C THR A 65 15.94 -13.22 1.33
N GLY A 66 16.73 -12.16 1.14
CA GLY A 66 17.65 -12.02 0.02
C GLY A 66 16.96 -11.94 -1.34
N GLN A 67 15.63 -11.80 -1.37
CA GLN A 67 14.81 -11.88 -2.57
C GLN A 67 14.16 -10.54 -2.87
N ARG A 68 14.04 -10.22 -4.16
CA ARG A 68 13.30 -9.03 -4.60
C ARG A 68 11.88 -9.11 -4.07
N VAL A 69 11.42 -8.00 -3.49
CA VAL A 69 10.07 -7.83 -2.99
C VAL A 69 9.16 -7.46 -4.17
N VAL A 70 8.04 -8.16 -4.30
CA VAL A 70 7.00 -7.89 -5.29
C VAL A 70 5.85 -7.23 -4.55
N ILE A 71 5.38 -6.10 -5.07
CA ILE A 71 4.22 -5.39 -4.54
C ILE A 71 3.10 -5.56 -5.54
N LEU A 72 2.00 -6.15 -5.09
CA LEU A 72 0.78 -6.28 -5.88
C LEU A 72 -0.26 -5.35 -5.28
N VAL A 73 -0.88 -4.51 -6.11
CA VAL A 73 -1.95 -3.61 -5.68
C VAL A 73 -3.17 -3.92 -6.53
N ASP A 74 -4.19 -4.53 -5.93
CA ASP A 74 -5.46 -4.74 -6.60
C ASP A 74 -6.37 -3.53 -6.43
N GLU A 75 -7.10 -3.19 -7.49
CA GLU A 75 -8.13 -2.13 -7.51
C GLU A 75 -7.63 -0.77 -7.06
N TYR A 76 -6.42 -0.45 -7.52
CA TYR A 76 -5.82 0.88 -7.43
C TYR A 76 -6.58 1.94 -8.23
N ASP A 77 -7.38 1.55 -9.22
CA ASP A 77 -8.14 2.43 -10.09
C ASP A 77 -9.26 3.15 -9.32
N LYS A 78 -10.03 2.45 -8.49
CA LYS A 78 -11.13 3.03 -7.69
C LYS A 78 -10.69 4.22 -6.81
N PRO A 79 -9.68 4.08 -5.92
CA PRO A 79 -9.18 5.21 -5.14
C PRO A 79 -8.60 6.33 -6.01
N MET A 80 -7.85 6.00 -7.07
CA MET A 80 -7.28 7.03 -7.96
C MET A 80 -8.36 7.82 -8.69
N LEU A 81 -9.40 7.16 -9.20
CA LEU A 81 -10.54 7.79 -9.86
C LEU A 81 -11.29 8.73 -8.90
N GLN A 82 -11.45 8.34 -7.64
CA GLN A 82 -12.10 9.18 -6.64
C GLN A 82 -11.28 10.44 -6.31
N VAL A 83 -9.95 10.33 -6.23
CA VAL A 83 -9.05 11.48 -6.05
C VAL A 83 -9.11 12.41 -7.26
N LEU A 84 -9.09 11.87 -8.49
CA LEU A 84 -9.18 12.65 -9.72
C LEU A 84 -10.54 13.36 -9.85
N ALA A 85 -11.64 12.68 -9.51
CA ALA A 85 -12.97 13.29 -9.47
C ALA A 85 -12.99 14.46 -8.47
N THR A 86 -12.50 14.26 -7.24
CA THR A 86 -12.50 15.29 -6.20
C THR A 86 -11.65 16.51 -6.56
N LYS A 87 -10.48 16.31 -7.18
CA LYS A 87 -9.60 17.41 -7.64
C LYS A 87 -10.21 18.22 -8.80
N ASN A 88 -10.92 17.56 -9.71
CA ASN A 88 -11.59 18.23 -10.82
C ASN A 88 -12.81 19.05 -10.38
N TYR A 89 -13.50 18.69 -9.29
CA TYR A 89 -14.59 19.53 -8.76
C TYR A 89 -14.08 20.80 -8.09
N ASN A 90 -12.91 20.79 -7.46
CA ASN A 90 -12.35 21.97 -6.80
C ASN A 90 -11.75 23.02 -7.76
N SER A 91 -11.44 22.65 -9.01
CA SER A 91 -10.94 23.59 -10.03
C SER A 91 -12.04 24.19 -10.91
N ILE A 92 -13.30 23.75 -10.76
CA ILE A 92 -14.46 24.28 -11.49
C ILE A 92 -15.19 25.37 -10.68
N ILE A 93 -14.89 25.55 -9.39
CA ILE A 93 -15.58 26.51 -8.50
C ILE A 93 -14.91 27.90 -8.47
N GLU A 94 -13.67 28.07 -8.99
CA GLU A 94 -12.98 29.39 -9.02
C GLU A 94 -13.12 30.15 -10.35
N ILE A 95 -13.95 29.68 -11.30
CA ILE A 95 -14.24 30.42 -12.53
C ILE A 95 -15.74 30.68 -12.63
N ARG A 96 -16.26 31.51 -11.72
CA ARG A 96 -17.46 32.34 -11.94
C ARG A 96 -17.32 33.67 -11.21
#